data_AF-A0A442WNC8-F1
#
_entry.id   AF-A0A442WNC8-F1
#
_cell.length_a   1.000
_cell.length_b   1.000
_cell.length_c   1.000
_cell.angle_alpha   90.00
_cell.angle_beta   90.00
_cell.angle_gamma   90.00
#
_symmetry.space_group_name_H-M   'P 1'
#
loop_
_entity.id
_entity.type
_entity.pdbx_description
1 polymer ?
#
loop_
_entity_poly.entity_id
_entity_poly.type
_entity_poly.pdbx_seq_one_letter_code
_entity_poly.pdbx_strand_id
1 'polypeptide(L)'
;MAQKPKITTGANDRPRNETIGQSGEGRPDDSSTPLEVDETTIARVRKQLQGKSEQFGEANADEVPAGIPGAGVIICRRCAGTGMIDGRTCPECGGTGKVTTPVGGG
;
A
#
# COMPACT_ATOMS: atom_id res chain seq x y z
N MET A 1 -0.17 -41.44 5.60
CA MET A 1 -0.62 -40.20 6.29
C MET A 1 -1.98 -39.85 5.74
N ALA A 2 -3.04 -39.86 6.55
CA ALA A 2 -4.40 -39.58 6.07
C ALA A 2 -4.54 -38.09 5.73
N GLN A 3 -5.00 -37.77 4.53
CA GLN A 3 -5.23 -36.38 4.12
C GLN A 3 -6.42 -35.81 4.91
N LYS A 4 -6.20 -34.71 5.63
CA LYS A 4 -7.21 -34.05 6.46
C LYS A 4 -8.35 -33.48 5.59
N PRO A 5 -9.59 -33.42 6.11
CA PRO A 5 -10.75 -32.99 5.32
C PRO A 5 -10.60 -31.54 4.86
N LYS A 6 -10.68 -31.36 3.53
CA LYS A 6 -10.65 -30.06 2.85
C LYS A 6 -12.01 -29.38 2.97
N ILE A 7 -12.01 -28.04 2.96
CA ILE A 7 -13.24 -27.25 2.99
C ILE A 7 -13.80 -27.06 1.58
N THR A 8 -12.91 -26.98 0.60
CA THR A 8 -13.25 -26.70 -0.79
C THR A 8 -12.44 -27.61 -1.72
N THR A 9 -12.80 -27.66 -3.00
CA THR A 9 -12.02 -28.33 -4.04
C THR A 9 -11.50 -27.34 -5.08
N GLY A 10 -11.50 -26.04 -4.76
CA GLY A 10 -11.08 -24.98 -5.67
C GLY A 10 -9.56 -24.92 -5.85
N ALA A 11 -9.09 -24.25 -6.90
CA ALA A 11 -7.65 -24.10 -7.19
C ALA A 11 -6.85 -23.40 -6.07
N ASN A 12 -7.54 -22.67 -5.19
CA ASN A 12 -6.96 -21.98 -4.02
C ASN A 12 -7.11 -22.79 -2.72
N ASP A 13 -7.44 -24.08 -2.77
CA ASP A 13 -7.72 -24.86 -1.58
C ASP A 13 -6.46 -25.08 -0.72
N ARG A 14 -6.45 -24.48 0.47
CA ARG A 14 -5.38 -24.57 1.47
C ARG A 14 -5.87 -25.33 2.70
N PRO A 15 -5.13 -26.32 3.21
CA PRO A 15 -5.55 -27.07 4.39
C PRO A 15 -5.65 -26.21 5.65
N ARG A 16 -6.69 -26.46 6.45
CA ARG A 16 -7.07 -25.65 7.64
C ARG A 16 -5.97 -25.47 8.69
N ASN A 17 -5.04 -26.43 8.79
CA ASN A 17 -4.06 -26.52 9.87
C ASN A 17 -2.61 -26.49 9.37
N GLU A 18 -2.35 -25.87 8.22
CA GLU A 18 -0.98 -25.55 7.82
C GLU A 18 -0.64 -24.11 8.17
N THR A 19 0.62 -23.87 8.53
CA THR A 19 1.14 -22.53 8.78
C THR A 19 1.47 -21.84 7.46
N ILE A 20 1.34 -20.51 7.42
CA ILE A 20 1.77 -19.73 6.26
C ILE A 20 3.28 -19.60 6.37
N GLY A 21 4.04 -20.50 5.73
CA GLY A 21 5.49 -20.45 5.49
C GLY A 21 6.40 -20.07 6.66
N GLN A 22 6.34 -18.81 7.09
CA GLN A 22 7.15 -18.22 8.16
C GLN A 22 6.66 -18.48 9.59
N SER A 23 5.41 -18.91 9.79
CA SER A 23 4.84 -19.11 11.13
C SER A 23 4.85 -20.58 11.60
N GLY A 24 5.76 -21.40 11.09
CA GLY A 24 5.92 -22.80 11.52
C GLY A 24 6.37 -22.95 12.98
N GLU A 25 6.26 -24.17 13.53
CA GLU A 25 6.81 -24.50 14.84
C GLU A 25 8.34 -24.36 14.83
N GLY A 26 8.87 -23.54 15.75
CA GLY A 26 10.28 -23.18 15.83
C GLY A 26 10.43 -21.69 16.15
N ARG A 27 11.34 -21.31 17.05
CA ARG A 27 11.67 -19.88 17.22
C ARG A 27 12.37 -19.40 15.95
N PRO A 28 12.08 -18.18 15.46
CA PRO A 28 12.87 -17.56 14.40
C PRO A 28 14.36 -17.64 14.72
N ASP A 29 15.18 -17.94 13.72
CA ASP A 29 16.63 -17.98 13.88
C ASP A 29 17.18 -16.55 14.03
N ASP A 30 17.21 -16.08 15.27
CA ASP A 30 17.78 -14.78 15.64
C ASP A 30 19.32 -14.82 15.76
N SER A 31 19.97 -15.88 15.26
CA SER A 31 21.45 -16.05 15.29
C SER A 31 22.20 -15.14 14.32
N SER A 32 21.56 -14.07 13.85
CA SER A 32 22.21 -13.08 12.97
C SER A 32 23.41 -12.47 13.69
N THR A 33 24.56 -12.49 13.02
CA THR A 33 25.78 -11.88 13.52
C THR A 33 25.56 -10.36 13.67
N PRO A 34 26.01 -9.74 14.77
CA PRO A 34 26.07 -8.28 14.86
C PRO A 34 26.85 -7.73 13.66
N LEU A 35 26.33 -6.66 13.04
CA LEU A 35 27.05 -5.98 11.99
C LEU A 35 28.30 -5.35 12.60
N GLU A 36 29.48 -5.88 12.29
CA GLU A 36 30.73 -5.21 12.61
C GLU A 36 30.86 -3.99 11.68
N VAL A 37 30.76 -2.81 12.29
CA VAL A 37 30.71 -1.56 11.55
C VAL A 37 32.13 -1.06 11.34
N ASP A 38 32.71 -1.38 10.19
CA ASP A 38 33.98 -0.83 9.75
C ASP A 38 33.77 0.47 8.95
N GLU A 39 34.73 1.41 8.99
CA GLU A 39 34.63 2.73 8.32
C GLU A 39 34.36 2.58 6.81
N THR A 40 34.90 1.52 6.21
CA THR A 40 34.67 1.15 4.81
C THR A 40 33.21 0.81 4.52
N THR A 41 32.53 0.14 5.46
CA THR A 41 31.12 -0.23 5.39
C THR A 41 30.23 1.01 5.57
N ILE A 42 30.58 1.90 6.51
CA ILE A 42 29.88 3.18 6.71
C ILE A 42 29.93 4.03 5.44
N ALA A 43 31.10 4.13 4.82
CA ALA A 43 31.29 4.88 3.57
C ALA A 43 30.44 4.31 2.43
N ARG A 44 30.36 2.98 2.30
CA ARG A 44 29.56 2.31 1.27
C ARG A 44 28.06 2.56 1.45
N VAL A 45 27.56 2.50 2.68
CA VAL A 45 26.15 2.76 3.00
C VAL A 45 25.79 4.22 2.74
N ARG A 46 26.63 5.18 3.17
CA ARG A 46 26.42 6.62 2.86
C ARG A 46 26.29 6.87 1.37
N LYS A 47 27.18 6.28 0.56
CA LYS A 47 27.15 6.41 -0.91
C LYS A 47 25.87 5.84 -1.51
N GLN A 48 25.33 4.74 -0.97
CA GLN A 48 24.08 4.15 -1.44
C GLN A 48 22.85 4.99 -1.08
N LEU A 49 22.86 5.67 0.08
CA LEU A 49 21.77 6.53 0.54
C LEU A 49 21.74 7.88 -0.18
N GLN A 50 22.90 8.44 -0.54
CA GLN A 50 23.02 9.72 -1.26
C GLN A 50 22.40 9.70 -2.67
N GLY A 51 22.14 8.52 -3.25
CA GLY A 51 21.60 8.38 -4.62
C GLY A 51 20.08 8.27 -4.74
N LYS A 52 19.31 8.42 -3.65
CA LYS A 52 17.85 8.20 -3.65
C LYS A 52 16.99 9.45 -3.39
N SER A 53 17.59 10.59 -3.08
CA SER A 53 16.86 11.80 -2.69
C SER A 53 16.04 12.43 -3.82
N GLU A 54 16.42 12.19 -5.08
CA GLU A 54 15.76 12.78 -6.25
C GLU A 54 14.44 12.06 -6.62
N GLN A 55 14.08 10.95 -5.96
CA GLN A 55 12.84 10.21 -6.23
C GLN A 55 11.67 10.61 -5.32
N PHE A 56 11.91 11.50 -4.36
CA PHE A 56 10.88 12.06 -3.46
C PHE A 56 10.58 13.53 -3.80
N GLY A 57 10.76 13.91 -5.07
CA GLY A 57 10.32 15.22 -5.55
C GLY A 57 8.80 15.34 -5.48
N GLU A 58 8.34 16.48 -4.95
CA GLU A 58 6.95 16.91 -4.75
C GLU A 58 5.97 16.51 -5.86
N ALA A 59 5.47 15.28 -5.76
CA ALA A 59 4.21 14.82 -6.30
C ALA A 59 3.61 13.87 -5.25
N ASN A 60 2.32 14.01 -4.97
CA ASN A 60 1.64 13.10 -4.05
C ASN A 60 1.69 11.69 -4.66
N ALA A 61 2.40 10.76 -4.02
CA ALA A 61 2.56 9.38 -4.52
C ALA A 61 1.24 8.59 -4.61
N ASP A 62 0.15 9.17 -4.10
CA ASP A 62 -1.21 8.63 -4.09
C ASP A 62 -2.11 9.31 -5.15
N GLU A 63 -1.58 10.25 -5.94
CA GLU A 63 -2.37 10.97 -6.94
C GLU A 63 -2.69 10.04 -8.11
N VAL A 64 -3.98 9.71 -8.27
CA VAL A 64 -4.46 8.87 -9.37
C VAL A 64 -4.84 9.77 -10.56
N PRO A 65 -4.16 9.65 -11.72
CA PRO A 65 -4.49 10.42 -12.92
C PRO A 65 -5.96 10.24 -13.33
N ALA A 66 -6.58 11.31 -13.84
CA ALA A 66 -7.92 11.22 -14.38
C ALA A 66 -7.98 10.22 -15.55
N GLY A 67 -8.89 9.25 -15.48
CA GLY A 67 -9.09 8.25 -16.54
C GLY A 67 -8.43 6.89 -16.31
N ILE A 68 -7.79 6.65 -15.15
CA ILE A 68 -7.28 5.30 -14.83
C ILE A 68 -8.45 4.33 -14.55
N PRO A 69 -8.56 3.22 -15.28
CA PRO A 69 -9.58 2.21 -15.02
C PRO A 69 -9.37 1.63 -13.61
N GLY A 70 -10.39 1.76 -12.76
CA GLY A 70 -10.32 1.37 -11.35
C GLY A 70 -10.21 2.55 -10.36
N ALA A 71 -10.04 3.79 -10.83
CA ALA A 71 -10.20 4.97 -10.00
C ALA A 71 -11.70 5.22 -9.71
N GLY A 72 -12.07 5.23 -8.44
CA GLY A 72 -13.46 5.39 -8.01
C GLY A 72 -13.82 6.85 -8.03
N VAL A 73 -14.78 7.24 -8.88
CA VAL A 73 -15.36 8.57 -8.82
C VAL A 73 -16.49 8.56 -7.80
N ILE A 74 -16.25 9.14 -6.63
CA ILE A 74 -17.23 9.21 -5.53
C ILE A 74 -17.82 10.62 -5.47
N ILE A 75 -19.06 10.72 -4.98
CA ILE A 75 -19.73 12.01 -4.75
C ILE A 75 -18.93 12.81 -3.71
N CYS A 76 -18.64 14.08 -4.02
CA CYS A 76 -17.95 14.99 -3.10
C CYS A 76 -18.77 15.14 -1.81
N ARG A 77 -18.20 14.70 -0.67
CA ARG A 77 -18.89 14.72 0.62
C ARG A 77 -19.15 16.15 1.10
N ARG A 78 -18.29 17.10 0.73
CA ARG A 78 -18.35 18.48 1.20
C ARG A 78 -19.48 19.31 0.58
N CYS A 79 -19.75 19.12 -0.71
CA CYS A 79 -20.87 19.78 -1.41
C CYS A 79 -22.07 18.84 -1.66
N ALA A 80 -22.00 17.59 -1.19
CA ALA A 80 -23.00 16.56 -1.47
C ALA A 80 -23.33 16.40 -2.96
N GLY A 81 -22.35 16.59 -3.84
CA GLY A 81 -22.51 16.44 -5.28
C GLY A 81 -23.01 17.66 -6.03
N THR A 82 -23.35 18.76 -5.35
CA THR A 82 -23.88 19.97 -6.02
C THR A 82 -22.80 20.76 -6.78
N GLY A 83 -21.53 20.55 -6.44
CA GLY A 83 -20.42 21.36 -6.95
C GLY A 83 -20.33 22.77 -6.34
N MET A 84 -21.25 23.15 -5.45
CA MET A 84 -21.32 24.50 -4.88
C MET A 84 -21.47 24.47 -3.36
N ILE A 85 -20.81 25.40 -2.69
CA ILE A 85 -20.95 25.66 -1.25
C ILE A 85 -21.17 27.16 -1.08
N ASP A 86 -22.28 27.55 -0.45
CA ASP A 86 -22.65 28.95 -0.20
C ASP A 86 -22.61 29.85 -1.46
N GLY A 87 -23.04 29.31 -2.59
CA GLY A 87 -23.07 30.01 -3.88
C GLY A 87 -21.72 30.17 -4.57
N ARG A 88 -20.65 29.56 -4.03
CA ARG A 88 -19.30 29.54 -4.63
C ARG A 88 -18.93 28.13 -5.06
N THR A 89 -18.02 28.02 -6.02
CA THR A 89 -17.47 26.75 -6.48
C THR A 89 -16.87 25.97 -5.31
N CYS A 90 -17.26 24.70 -5.16
CA CYS A 90 -16.73 23.84 -4.10
C CYS A 90 -15.21 23.66 -4.30
N PRO A 91 -14.37 24.06 -3.32
CA PRO A 91 -12.92 24.00 -3.45
C PRO A 91 -12.36 22.57 -3.38
N GLU A 92 -13.14 21.60 -2.88
CA GLU A 92 -12.69 20.21 -2.76
C GLU A 92 -12.81 19.44 -4.09
N CYS A 93 -13.87 19.69 -4.87
CA CYS A 93 -14.12 19.00 -6.13
C CYS A 93 -13.96 19.92 -7.37
N GLY A 94 -13.54 21.17 -7.19
CA GLY A 94 -13.42 22.15 -8.27
C GLY A 94 -14.72 22.42 -9.03
N GLY A 95 -15.88 22.28 -8.38
CA GLY A 95 -17.19 22.49 -9.02
C GLY A 95 -17.82 21.28 -9.71
N THR A 96 -17.11 20.15 -9.81
CA THR A 96 -17.60 18.97 -10.54
C THR A 96 -18.64 18.15 -9.78
N GLY A 97 -18.74 18.35 -8.46
CA GLY A 97 -19.56 17.52 -7.56
C GLY A 97 -18.98 16.13 -7.27
N LYS A 98 -17.82 15.78 -7.84
CA LYS A 98 -17.23 14.44 -7.72
C LYS A 98 -15.73 14.51 -7.41
N VAL A 99 -15.22 13.54 -6.67
CA VAL A 99 -13.79 13.42 -6.33
C VAL A 99 -13.32 12.04 -6.76
N THR A 100 -12.16 11.99 -7.41
CA THR A 100 -11.49 10.74 -7.76
C THR A 100 -10.68 10.28 -6.55
N THR A 101 -11.05 9.15 -5.97
CA THR A 101 -10.31 8.55 -4.85
C THR A 101 -9.73 7.19 -5.27
N PRO A 102 -8.57 6.79 -4.74
CA PRO A 102 -8.11 5.42 -4.89
C PRO A 102 -9.16 4.47 -4.31
N VAL A 103 -9.48 3.41 -5.03
CA VAL A 103 -10.39 2.36 -4.54
C VAL A 103 -9.57 1.44 -3.62
N GLY A 104 -9.34 1.90 -2.40
CA GLY A 104 -8.65 1.16 -1.35
C GLY A 104 -9.32 1.42 -0.01
N GLY A 105 -10.04 0.42 0.49
CA GLY A 105 -10.70 0.47 1.80
C GLY A 105 -9.71 0.70 2.94
N GLY A 106 -10.16 1.41 3.97
CA GLY A 106 -9.45 1.55 5.25
C GLY A 106 -9.45 0.27 6.09
#